data_AF-U9TFA1-F1
#
_entry.id   AF-U9TFA1-F1
#
_cell.length_a   1.000
_cell.length_b   1.000
_cell.length_c   1.000
_cell.angle_alpha   90.00
_cell.angle_beta   90.00
_cell.angle_gamma   90.00
#
_symmetry.space_group_name_H-M   'P 1'
#
loop_
_entity.id
_entity.type
_entity.pdbx_description
1 polymer ?
#
loop_
_entity_poly.entity_id
_entity_poly.type
_entity_poly.pdbx_seq_one_letter_code
_entity_poly.pdbx_strand_id
1 'polypeptide(L)'
;MNKQIDKLIQKMQLNINDYKDVIFEWIPYFQFSDIKEFSNKTYSARWKDGPLVWNKERYTRNLENKSVTLKYLVNSQDITNEFLDEGRVYYDKAAICGISQNPNTKDYIIVFNSDQYFEYFCNKCTNKYTDVKWCKSCQINWLKEYFTTCTIENKQINNFIQQMQLKINDYNDTIIEWIQYNQFNDIKELNSTTYSARWKDGPLTYDHAYKIEYTRNSANKTVILKYLIKNITNEFLNETIEYYNKFQIYKIYGISQNPIMKNYIIVLNLDQYFEVFCRKCGNKYTNLWNKWCKVCQKNYLRKYYTNRTSKNEQIDKLIQEMQIKINDYDDALFEWIPYFQFSDIKELSNKTYSAKWKDGPLLCNYYKNQYKRNSESEAVILKYLVNSQNITNESLKETIAYYNKVKIYGISQDPNTKDYIIIFN
;
A
#
# COMPACT_ATOMS: atom_id res chain seq x y z
N MET A 1 -14.00 -0.33 58.75
CA MET A 1 -13.91 0.15 57.35
C MET A 1 -12.88 1.26 57.31
N ASN A 2 -12.01 1.29 56.30
CA ASN A 2 -10.91 2.25 56.20
C ASN A 2 -11.47 3.64 55.84
N LYS A 3 -11.26 4.67 56.68
CA LYS A 3 -11.74 6.05 56.46
C LYS A 3 -11.36 6.61 55.08
N GLN A 4 -10.27 6.14 54.48
CA GLN A 4 -9.84 6.57 53.14
C GLN A 4 -10.75 6.00 52.05
N ILE A 5 -11.19 4.74 52.19
CA ILE A 5 -12.10 4.08 51.25
C ILE A 5 -13.48 4.73 51.29
N ASP A 6 -13.96 5.09 52.48
CA ASP A 6 -15.26 5.76 52.64
C ASP A 6 -15.26 7.11 51.93
N LYS A 7 -14.20 7.91 52.09
CA LYS A 7 -14.03 9.19 51.40
C LYS A 7 -13.96 9.04 49.88
N LEU A 8 -13.27 8.00 49.42
CA LEU A 8 -13.17 7.68 48.00
C LEU A 8 -14.52 7.31 47.41
N ILE A 9 -15.27 6.42 48.06
CA ILE A 9 -16.61 6.01 47.60
C ILE A 9 -17.51 7.24 47.49
N GLN A 10 -17.52 8.10 48.51
CA GLN A 10 -18.27 9.36 48.48
C GLN A 10 -17.85 10.25 47.30
N LYS A 11 -16.54 10.45 47.09
CA LYS A 11 -16.02 11.25 45.97
C LYS A 11 -16.45 10.67 44.60
N MET A 12 -16.40 9.36 44.44
CA MET A 12 -16.80 8.68 43.19
C MET A 12 -18.30 8.79 42.94
N GLN A 13 -19.12 8.66 43.97
CA GLN A 13 -20.58 8.78 43.90
C GLN A 13 -21.04 10.21 43.56
N LEU A 14 -20.29 11.25 43.94
CA LEU A 14 -20.58 12.64 43.56
C LEU A 14 -20.42 12.91 42.06
N ASN A 15 -19.72 12.04 41.32
CA ASN A 15 -19.49 12.20 39.87
C ASN A 15 -20.57 11.51 39.00
N ILE A 16 -21.61 10.94 39.61
CA ILE A 16 -22.74 10.29 38.93
C ILE A 16 -23.63 11.38 38.33
N ASN A 17 -23.85 11.35 37.01
CA ASN A 17 -24.57 12.39 36.28
C ASN A 17 -25.76 11.85 35.46
N ASP A 18 -25.86 10.53 35.25
CA ASP A 18 -26.96 9.87 34.52
C ASP A 18 -27.57 8.75 35.38
N TYR A 19 -28.88 8.50 35.24
CA TYR A 19 -29.57 7.38 35.88
C TYR A 19 -29.08 6.00 35.40
N LYS A 20 -28.35 5.96 34.28
CA LYS A 20 -27.70 4.75 33.76
C LYS A 20 -26.30 4.50 34.34
N ASP A 21 -25.75 5.46 35.07
CA ASP A 21 -24.42 5.31 35.66
C ASP A 21 -24.42 4.22 36.73
N VAL A 22 -23.35 3.43 36.76
CA VAL A 22 -23.17 2.41 37.80
C VAL A 22 -22.74 3.09 39.09
N ILE A 23 -23.46 2.82 40.18
CA ILE A 23 -23.07 3.30 41.50
C ILE A 23 -21.76 2.61 41.92
N PHE A 24 -20.74 3.42 42.16
CA PHE A 24 -19.49 2.97 42.75
C PHE A 24 -19.69 2.63 44.23
N GLU A 25 -19.35 1.39 44.63
CA GLU A 25 -19.54 0.95 46.01
C GLU A 25 -18.43 0.02 46.54
N TRP A 26 -18.44 -0.20 47.87
CA TRP A 26 -17.68 -1.29 48.46
C TRP A 26 -18.42 -2.61 48.23
N ILE A 27 -17.74 -3.58 47.62
CA ILE A 27 -18.31 -4.89 47.33
C ILE A 27 -17.66 -5.91 48.25
N PRO A 28 -18.41 -6.53 49.18
CA PRO A 28 -17.85 -7.56 50.04
C PRO A 28 -17.34 -8.76 49.23
N TYR A 29 -16.13 -9.23 49.50
CA TYR A 29 -15.48 -10.26 48.67
C TYR A 29 -16.29 -11.55 48.48
N PHE A 30 -17.07 -11.96 49.49
CA PHE A 30 -17.92 -13.16 49.42
C PHE A 30 -19.04 -13.10 48.35
N GLN A 31 -19.28 -11.90 47.79
CA GLN A 31 -20.19 -11.65 46.69
C GLN A 31 -19.68 -12.17 45.35
N PHE A 32 -18.38 -12.45 45.24
CA PHE A 32 -17.79 -13.01 44.04
C PHE A 32 -17.80 -14.54 44.07
N SER A 33 -18.13 -15.13 42.93
CA SER A 33 -18.08 -16.57 42.67
C SER A 33 -17.43 -16.85 41.32
N ASP A 34 -17.04 -18.09 41.07
CA ASP A 34 -16.36 -18.53 39.84
C ASP A 34 -15.16 -17.66 39.44
N ILE A 35 -14.34 -17.29 40.42
CA ILE A 35 -13.17 -16.45 40.18
C ILE A 35 -12.15 -17.26 39.36
N LYS A 36 -11.86 -16.80 38.14
CA LYS A 36 -10.89 -17.42 37.23
C LYS A 36 -9.88 -16.39 36.76
N GLU A 37 -8.60 -16.69 36.94
CA GLU A 37 -7.53 -15.90 36.36
C GLU A 37 -7.54 -16.04 34.83
N PHE A 38 -7.46 -14.92 34.12
CA PHE A 38 -7.32 -14.96 32.65
C PHE A 38 -6.18 -14.08 32.12
N SER A 39 -5.65 -13.16 32.93
CA SER A 39 -4.46 -12.36 32.61
C SER A 39 -3.77 -11.93 33.90
N ASN A 40 -2.47 -11.59 33.84
CA ASN A 40 -1.68 -11.26 35.03
C ASN A 40 -2.41 -10.26 35.95
N LYS A 41 -2.69 -10.67 37.20
CA LYS A 41 -3.41 -9.89 38.24
C LYS A 41 -4.85 -9.48 37.85
N THR A 42 -5.45 -10.14 36.86
CA THR A 42 -6.79 -9.84 36.36
C THR A 42 -7.63 -11.13 36.29
N TYR A 43 -8.81 -11.08 36.91
CA TYR A 43 -9.67 -12.23 37.09
C TYR A 43 -11.06 -11.93 36.55
N SER A 44 -11.74 -12.94 36.04
CA SER A 44 -13.17 -12.92 35.75
C SER A 44 -13.91 -13.51 36.94
N ALA A 45 -15.07 -12.96 37.28
CA ALA A 45 -15.91 -13.48 38.36
C ALA A 45 -17.39 -13.21 38.08
N ARG A 46 -18.26 -13.90 38.83
CA ARG A 46 -19.69 -13.62 38.91
C ARG A 46 -20.00 -12.87 40.21
N TRP A 47 -20.60 -11.70 40.10
CA TRP A 47 -21.11 -10.91 41.22
C TRP A 47 -22.57 -11.28 41.49
N LYS A 48 -22.81 -11.92 42.65
CA LYS A 48 -24.12 -12.47 43.05
C LYS A 48 -25.23 -11.43 43.07
N ASP A 49 -24.99 -10.33 43.76
CA ASP A 49 -26.00 -9.29 43.94
C ASP A 49 -26.05 -8.28 42.79
N GLY A 50 -25.01 -8.26 41.95
CA GLY A 50 -24.88 -7.29 40.85
C GLY A 50 -24.84 -5.81 41.33
N PRO A 51 -24.65 -4.86 40.40
CA PRO A 51 -24.64 -3.44 40.72
C PRO A 51 -26.04 -2.93 41.08
N LEU A 52 -26.08 -1.88 41.89
CA LEU A 52 -27.29 -1.08 42.09
C LEU A 52 -27.63 -0.33 40.80
N VAL A 53 -28.87 -0.47 40.33
CA VAL A 53 -29.38 0.16 39.12
C VAL A 53 -30.67 0.93 39.44
N TRP A 54 -30.83 2.12 38.88
CA TRP A 54 -32.04 2.91 39.00
C TRP A 54 -33.15 2.37 38.09
N ASN A 55 -34.29 1.97 38.65
CA ASN A 55 -35.41 1.41 37.88
C ASN A 55 -36.55 2.41 37.61
N LYS A 56 -36.25 3.72 37.61
CA LYS A 56 -37.18 4.87 37.53
C LYS A 56 -37.92 5.21 38.83
N GLU A 57 -37.98 4.31 39.80
CA GLU A 57 -38.67 4.53 41.08
C GLU A 57 -37.72 4.46 42.27
N ARG A 58 -36.79 3.51 42.26
CA ARG A 58 -35.79 3.31 43.33
C ARG A 58 -34.55 2.62 42.79
N TYR A 59 -33.48 2.63 43.58
CA TYR A 59 -32.33 1.77 43.31
C TYR A 59 -32.67 0.33 43.70
N THR A 60 -32.46 -0.58 42.75
CA THR A 60 -32.65 -2.02 42.95
C THR A 60 -31.44 -2.79 42.45
N ARG A 61 -31.23 -3.99 42.98
CA ARG A 61 -30.21 -4.92 42.51
C ARG A 61 -30.87 -5.92 41.56
N ASN A 62 -30.27 -6.13 40.38
CA ASN A 62 -30.66 -7.24 39.51
C ASN A 62 -29.99 -8.52 40.03
N LEU A 63 -30.79 -9.51 40.43
CA LEU A 63 -30.33 -10.79 41.01
C LEU A 63 -29.76 -11.77 39.96
N GLU A 64 -29.71 -11.38 38.69
CA GLU A 64 -28.96 -12.11 37.69
C GLU A 64 -27.45 -11.92 37.92
N ASN A 65 -26.75 -13.00 38.29
CA ASN A 65 -25.30 -13.03 38.48
C ASN A 65 -24.57 -12.25 37.37
N LYS A 66 -24.03 -11.07 37.68
CA LYS A 66 -23.40 -10.21 36.68
C LYS A 66 -21.94 -10.59 36.50
N SER A 67 -21.48 -10.65 35.25
CA SER A 67 -20.06 -10.85 34.94
C SER A 67 -19.27 -9.58 35.29
N VAL A 68 -18.22 -9.75 36.09
CA VAL A 68 -17.32 -8.67 36.50
C VAL A 68 -15.86 -9.04 36.27
N THR A 69 -15.06 -8.02 35.97
CA THR A 69 -13.61 -8.14 35.83
C THR A 69 -12.95 -7.56 37.08
N LEU A 70 -12.13 -8.35 37.75
CA LEU A 70 -11.44 -8.03 38.99
C LEU A 70 -9.96 -7.74 38.70
N LYS A 71 -9.47 -6.53 38.97
CA LYS A 71 -8.06 -6.17 38.84
C LYS A 71 -7.43 -6.06 40.23
N TYR A 72 -6.48 -6.93 40.54
CA TYR A 72 -5.80 -6.95 41.83
C TYR A 72 -4.67 -5.93 41.90
N LEU A 73 -4.62 -5.20 43.00
CA LEU A 73 -3.61 -4.19 43.32
C LEU A 73 -2.57 -4.80 44.28
N VAL A 74 -1.72 -5.67 43.74
CA VAL A 74 -0.72 -6.41 44.52
C VAL A 74 0.32 -5.46 45.12
N ASN A 75 0.61 -5.60 46.41
CA ASN A 75 1.53 -4.78 47.21
C ASN A 75 1.07 -3.33 47.45
N SER A 76 -0.20 -3.00 47.24
CA SER A 76 -0.76 -1.70 47.65
C SER A 76 -0.96 -1.71 49.17
N GLN A 77 0.01 -1.18 49.91
CA GLN A 77 -0.11 -0.97 51.35
C GLN A 77 -1.18 0.10 51.67
N ASP A 78 -1.42 1.03 50.73
CA ASP A 78 -2.44 2.06 50.82
C ASP A 78 -3.15 2.27 49.47
N ILE A 79 -4.47 2.44 49.51
CA ILE A 79 -5.29 2.83 48.37
C ILE A 79 -5.55 4.35 48.47
N THR A 80 -4.73 5.15 47.80
CA THR A 80 -4.86 6.61 47.83
C THR A 80 -5.76 7.14 46.72
N ASN A 81 -6.34 8.33 46.92
CA ASN A 81 -7.14 9.01 45.91
C ASN A 81 -6.35 9.26 44.61
N GLU A 82 -5.06 9.57 44.73
CA GLU A 82 -4.17 9.83 43.61
C GLU A 82 -3.92 8.57 42.75
N PHE A 83 -3.70 7.42 43.39
CA PHE A 83 -3.55 6.12 42.71
C PHE A 83 -4.79 5.73 41.89
N LEU A 84 -5.98 6.06 42.40
CA LEU A 84 -7.23 5.80 41.71
C LEU A 84 -7.61 6.88 40.71
N ASP A 85 -7.21 8.13 40.91
CA ASP A 85 -7.39 9.20 39.93
C ASP A 85 -6.48 8.96 38.70
N GLU A 86 -5.25 8.49 38.89
CA GLU A 86 -4.38 8.01 37.80
C GLU A 86 -4.96 6.77 37.10
N GLY A 87 -5.48 5.82 37.88
CA GLY A 87 -6.21 4.66 37.36
C GLY A 87 -7.47 5.08 36.58
N ARG A 88 -8.20 6.09 37.07
CA ARG A 88 -9.39 6.65 36.42
C ARG A 88 -9.03 7.21 35.05
N VAL A 89 -7.98 8.03 34.92
CA VAL A 89 -7.48 8.48 33.60
C VAL A 89 -7.18 7.31 32.65
N TYR A 90 -6.64 6.21 33.18
CA TYR A 90 -6.38 5.01 32.40
C TYR A 90 -7.66 4.28 31.96
N TYR A 91 -8.66 4.23 32.84
CA TYR A 91 -9.94 3.50 32.72
C TYR A 91 -11.17 4.40 32.47
N ASP A 92 -11.01 5.68 32.12
CA ASP A 92 -12.08 6.70 32.09
C ASP A 92 -13.30 6.31 31.25
N LYS A 93 -13.13 5.35 30.34
CA LYS A 93 -14.18 4.83 29.46
C LYS A 93 -14.83 3.54 29.95
N ALA A 94 -14.23 2.79 30.87
CA ALA A 94 -14.77 1.54 31.41
C ALA A 94 -15.50 1.80 32.74
N ALA A 95 -16.77 1.38 32.89
CA ALA A 95 -17.47 1.56 34.16
C ALA A 95 -16.83 0.70 35.27
N ILE A 96 -16.30 1.42 36.26
CA ILE A 96 -15.86 0.86 37.53
C ILE A 96 -17.08 0.71 38.42
N CYS A 97 -17.39 -0.51 38.82
CA CYS A 97 -18.51 -0.80 39.70
C CYS A 97 -18.16 -0.57 41.17
N GLY A 98 -16.90 -0.70 41.56
CA GLY A 98 -16.54 -0.59 42.95
C GLY A 98 -15.15 -1.11 43.29
N ILE A 99 -14.93 -1.25 44.60
CA ILE A 99 -13.71 -1.82 45.18
C ILE A 99 -14.08 -2.94 46.15
N SER A 100 -13.24 -3.96 46.18
CA SER A 100 -13.25 -5.02 47.17
C SER A 100 -11.85 -5.20 47.77
N GLN A 101 -11.72 -6.03 48.80
CA GLN A 101 -10.44 -6.49 49.31
C GLN A 101 -10.46 -8.00 49.48
N ASN A 102 -9.39 -8.68 49.04
CA ASN A 102 -9.24 -10.10 49.27
C ASN A 102 -8.99 -10.35 50.78
N PRO A 103 -9.83 -11.16 51.47
CA PRO A 103 -9.70 -11.36 52.92
C PRO A 103 -8.41 -12.08 53.31
N ASN A 104 -7.83 -12.89 52.40
CA ASN A 104 -6.64 -13.69 52.65
C ASN A 104 -5.37 -12.89 52.36
N THR A 105 -5.25 -12.31 51.16
CA THR A 105 -4.03 -11.60 50.74
C THR A 105 -3.99 -10.15 51.21
N LYS A 106 -5.14 -9.60 51.61
CA LYS A 106 -5.36 -8.17 51.93
C LYS A 106 -5.19 -7.23 50.74
N ASP A 107 -4.96 -7.75 49.53
CA ASP A 107 -4.88 -6.93 48.31
C ASP A 107 -6.24 -6.29 48.01
N TYR A 108 -6.19 -5.02 47.62
CA TYR A 108 -7.35 -4.32 47.08
C TYR A 108 -7.64 -4.78 45.64
N ILE A 109 -8.92 -4.76 45.28
CA ILE A 109 -9.43 -5.22 44.00
C ILE A 109 -10.31 -4.12 43.42
N ILE A 110 -10.01 -3.67 42.20
CA ILE A 110 -10.91 -2.81 41.43
C ILE A 110 -11.86 -3.71 40.64
N VAL A 111 -13.15 -3.40 40.71
CA VAL A 111 -14.22 -4.20 40.10
C VAL A 111 -14.79 -3.43 38.90
N PHE A 112 -14.70 -4.01 37.72
CA PHE A 112 -15.21 -3.44 36.47
C PHE A 112 -16.41 -4.23 35.96
N ASN A 113 -17.33 -3.56 35.28
CA ASN A 113 -18.33 -4.22 34.44
C ASN A 113 -17.62 -4.91 33.27
N SER A 114 -17.73 -6.24 33.15
CA SER A 114 -16.99 -6.99 32.12
C SER A 114 -17.33 -6.58 30.69
N ASP A 115 -18.60 -6.33 30.38
CA ASP A 115 -19.03 -6.00 29.01
C ASP A 115 -18.35 -4.71 28.52
N GLN A 116 -18.37 -3.67 29.36
CA GLN A 116 -17.74 -2.39 29.05
C GLN A 116 -16.21 -2.45 29.19
N TYR A 117 -15.68 -3.24 30.12
CA TYR A 117 -14.23 -3.41 30.25
C TYR A 117 -13.64 -3.95 28.94
N PHE A 118 -14.27 -4.96 28.32
CA PHE A 118 -13.78 -5.54 27.06
C PHE A 118 -14.13 -4.73 25.81
N GLU A 119 -14.81 -3.59 25.94
CA GLU A 119 -14.88 -2.59 24.86
C GLU A 119 -13.56 -1.84 24.70
N TYR A 120 -12.83 -1.62 25.80
CA TYR A 120 -11.62 -0.81 25.82
C TYR A 120 -10.34 -1.61 26.10
N PHE A 121 -10.45 -2.82 26.63
CA PHE A 121 -9.32 -3.65 27.00
C PHE A 121 -9.37 -5.02 26.34
N CYS A 122 -8.21 -5.53 25.95
CA CYS A 122 -8.10 -6.83 25.34
C CYS A 122 -8.47 -7.95 26.31
N ASN A 123 -9.36 -8.85 25.89
CA ASN A 123 -9.79 -10.00 26.68
C ASN A 123 -8.70 -11.07 26.90
N LYS A 124 -7.59 -11.01 26.16
CA LYS A 124 -6.46 -11.95 26.31
C LYS A 124 -5.33 -11.40 27.18
N CYS A 125 -4.96 -10.13 27.01
CA CYS A 125 -3.78 -9.55 27.69
C CYS A 125 -4.06 -8.29 28.49
N THR A 126 -5.30 -7.80 28.53
CA THR A 126 -5.75 -6.60 29.27
C THR A 126 -5.09 -5.28 28.87
N ASN A 127 -4.39 -5.26 27.72
CA ASN A 127 -3.88 -4.02 27.15
C ASN A 127 -5.03 -3.20 26.58
N LYS A 128 -4.95 -1.88 26.75
CA LYS A 128 -5.92 -0.92 26.22
C LYS A 128 -5.91 -0.93 24.69
N TYR A 129 -7.09 -0.92 24.08
CA TYR A 129 -7.29 -0.71 22.65
C TYR A 129 -7.09 0.77 22.30
N THR A 130 -6.52 1.05 21.11
CA THR A 130 -6.24 2.43 20.66
C THR A 130 -7.34 3.04 19.82
N ASP A 131 -8.08 2.24 19.02
CA ASP A 131 -9.16 2.75 18.15
C ASP A 131 -10.15 1.65 17.76
N VAL A 132 -9.63 0.50 17.30
CA VAL A 132 -10.38 -0.75 17.05
C VAL A 132 -10.08 -1.79 18.13
N LYS A 133 -10.95 -2.81 18.31
CA LYS A 133 -10.76 -3.97 19.23
C LYS A 133 -9.58 -4.89 18.84
N TRP A 134 -8.53 -4.30 18.29
CA TRP A 134 -7.29 -4.91 17.85
C TRP A 134 -6.20 -4.72 18.90
N CYS A 135 -5.52 -5.80 19.26
CA CYS A 135 -4.45 -5.77 20.25
C CYS A 135 -3.11 -6.17 19.64
N LYS A 136 -2.20 -5.20 19.48
CA LYS A 136 -0.85 -5.39 18.93
C LYS A 136 -0.09 -6.53 19.59
N SER A 137 -0.06 -6.60 20.92
CA SER A 137 0.68 -7.64 21.65
C SER A 137 0.10 -9.03 21.40
N CYS A 138 -1.23 -9.16 21.38
CA CYS A 138 -1.89 -10.43 21.08
C CYS A 138 -1.65 -10.85 19.63
N GLN A 139 -1.65 -9.91 18.68
CA GLN A 139 -1.29 -10.21 17.30
C GLN A 139 0.15 -10.69 17.19
N ILE A 140 1.12 -9.98 17.78
CA ILE A 140 2.53 -10.38 17.69
C ILE A 140 2.73 -11.78 18.28
N ASN A 141 2.08 -12.09 19.40
CA ASN A 141 2.14 -13.42 20.00
C ASN A 141 1.49 -14.47 19.10
N TRP A 142 0.31 -14.18 18.54
CA TRP A 142 -0.35 -15.08 17.59
C TRP A 142 0.49 -15.32 16.35
N LEU A 143 1.14 -14.30 15.77
CA LEU A 143 2.04 -14.46 14.62
C LEU A 143 3.24 -15.34 14.97
N LYS A 144 3.84 -15.13 16.16
CA LYS A 144 4.93 -16.00 16.63
C LYS A 144 4.49 -17.46 16.70
N GLU A 145 3.34 -17.74 17.30
CA GLU A 145 2.78 -19.10 17.39
C GLU A 145 2.44 -19.66 16.00
N TYR A 146 1.70 -18.91 15.19
CA TYR A 146 1.26 -19.34 13.86
C TYR A 146 2.43 -19.69 12.93
N PHE A 147 3.52 -18.94 12.99
CA PHE A 147 4.70 -19.18 12.15
C PHE A 147 5.77 -20.06 12.80
N THR A 148 5.60 -20.54 14.05
CA THR A 148 6.55 -21.49 14.66
C THR A 148 6.66 -22.81 13.90
N THR A 149 5.60 -23.22 13.19
CA THR A 149 5.58 -24.45 12.38
C THR A 149 6.11 -24.25 10.96
N CYS A 150 6.35 -23.01 10.53
CA CYS A 150 6.94 -22.72 9.23
C CYS A 150 8.46 -22.92 9.30
N THR A 151 8.92 -24.16 9.19
CA THR A 151 10.34 -24.50 9.10
C THR A 151 10.90 -24.08 7.73
N ILE A 152 11.33 -22.82 7.63
CA ILE A 152 12.24 -22.38 6.57
C ILE A 152 13.65 -22.85 6.96
N GLU A 153 14.34 -23.55 6.08
CA GLU A 153 15.75 -23.94 6.30
C GLU A 153 16.67 -22.73 6.51
N ASN A 154 16.30 -21.57 5.95
CA ASN A 154 17.08 -20.34 6.08
C ASN A 154 16.67 -19.51 7.33
N LYS A 155 17.49 -19.63 8.38
CA LYS A 155 17.38 -18.86 9.63
C LYS A 155 17.42 -17.33 9.43
N GLN A 156 18.17 -16.83 8.44
CA GLN A 156 18.25 -15.38 8.19
C GLN A 156 16.90 -14.82 7.72
N ILE A 157 16.23 -15.51 6.79
CA ILE A 157 14.90 -15.12 6.29
C ILE A 157 13.85 -15.19 7.41
N ASN A 158 13.88 -16.24 8.23
CA ASN A 158 13.02 -16.34 9.41
C ASN A 158 13.18 -15.13 10.33
N ASN A 159 14.43 -14.80 10.68
CA ASN A 159 14.73 -13.64 11.52
C ASN A 159 14.24 -12.33 10.90
N PHE A 160 14.44 -12.15 9.59
CA PHE A 160 13.97 -10.97 8.87
C PHE A 160 12.44 -10.84 8.91
N ILE A 161 11.71 -11.92 8.60
CA ILE A 161 10.24 -11.95 8.63
C ILE A 161 9.74 -11.59 10.04
N GLN A 162 10.31 -12.20 11.08
CA GLN A 162 9.96 -11.89 12.47
C GLN A 162 10.23 -10.43 12.82
N GLN A 163 11.38 -9.88 12.44
CA GLN A 163 11.69 -8.46 12.65
C GLN A 163 10.66 -7.55 11.98
N MET A 164 10.20 -7.88 10.77
CA MET A 164 9.17 -7.12 10.08
C MET A 164 7.80 -7.23 10.74
N GLN A 165 7.42 -8.43 11.21
CA GLN A 165 6.17 -8.64 11.94
C GLN A 165 6.11 -7.88 13.28
N LEU A 166 7.25 -7.63 13.93
CA LEU A 166 7.32 -6.81 15.16
C LEU A 166 7.08 -5.31 14.89
N LYS A 167 7.25 -4.84 13.65
CA LYS A 167 7.08 -3.43 13.27
C LYS A 167 5.62 -3.03 13.04
N ILE A 168 4.69 -3.97 13.06
CA ILE A 168 3.26 -3.72 12.84
C ILE A 168 2.70 -2.82 13.95
N ASN A 169 1.94 -1.80 13.54
CA ASN A 169 1.36 -0.79 14.41
C ASN A 169 -0.14 -0.58 14.17
N ASP A 170 -0.69 -1.08 13.07
CA ASP A 170 -2.11 -1.00 12.74
C ASP A 170 -2.69 -2.36 12.32
N TYR A 171 -3.99 -2.55 12.50
CA TYR A 171 -4.69 -3.78 12.12
C TYR A 171 -4.74 -4.01 10.61
N ASN A 172 -4.63 -2.94 9.80
CA ASN A 172 -4.56 -3.00 8.34
C ASN A 172 -3.13 -3.16 7.80
N ASP A 173 -2.11 -3.16 8.67
CA ASP A 173 -0.74 -3.35 8.23
C ASP A 173 -0.57 -4.70 7.53
N THR A 174 0.23 -4.69 6.46
CA THR A 174 0.49 -5.91 5.69
C THR A 174 1.45 -6.81 6.46
N ILE A 175 1.04 -8.06 6.67
CA ILE A 175 1.88 -9.09 7.29
C ILE A 175 2.83 -9.63 6.23
N ILE A 176 4.13 -9.43 6.44
CA ILE A 176 5.16 -10.13 5.66
C ILE A 176 5.26 -11.57 6.16
N GLU A 177 5.20 -12.52 5.24
CA GLU A 177 5.31 -13.95 5.55
C GLU A 177 6.17 -14.72 4.55
N TRP A 178 6.49 -15.97 4.89
CA TRP A 178 7.05 -16.90 3.94
C TRP A 178 5.95 -17.55 3.12
N ILE A 179 6.09 -17.50 1.81
CA ILE A 179 5.10 -18.04 0.88
C ILE A 179 5.75 -19.21 0.14
N GLN A 180 5.22 -20.42 0.34
CA GLN A 180 5.70 -21.61 -0.37
C GLN A 180 5.52 -21.42 -1.88
N TYR A 181 6.54 -21.74 -2.66
CA TYR A 181 6.52 -21.45 -4.11
C TYR A 181 5.38 -22.15 -4.86
N ASN A 182 4.94 -23.33 -4.39
CA ASN A 182 3.81 -24.08 -4.94
C ASN A 182 2.42 -23.39 -4.75
N GLN A 183 2.39 -22.27 -4.02
CA GLN A 183 1.22 -21.41 -3.86
C GLN A 183 0.99 -20.50 -5.08
N PHE A 184 1.95 -20.40 -6.00
CA PHE A 184 1.86 -19.58 -7.19
C PHE A 184 1.47 -20.40 -8.43
N ASN A 185 0.39 -19.97 -9.09
CA ASN A 185 -0.09 -20.49 -10.36
C ASN A 185 -0.04 -19.39 -11.44
N ASP A 186 -0.21 -19.78 -12.70
CA ASP A 186 -0.30 -18.86 -13.85
C ASP A 186 0.84 -17.84 -13.90
N ILE A 187 2.07 -18.29 -13.66
CA ILE A 187 3.24 -17.42 -13.65
C ILE A 187 3.50 -16.90 -15.06
N LYS A 188 3.45 -15.59 -15.24
CA LYS A 188 3.69 -14.90 -16.53
C LYS A 188 4.85 -13.93 -16.40
N GLU A 189 5.83 -14.06 -17.29
CA GLU A 189 6.98 -13.16 -17.34
C GLU A 189 6.57 -11.73 -17.78
N LEU A 190 7.09 -10.74 -17.06
CA LEU A 190 7.01 -9.32 -17.44
C LEU A 190 8.37 -8.80 -17.94
N ASN A 191 9.45 -9.26 -17.30
CA ASN A 191 10.83 -9.10 -17.74
C ASN A 191 11.71 -10.17 -17.08
N SER A 192 13.02 -10.10 -17.36
CA SER A 192 14.03 -11.06 -16.90
C SER A 192 14.03 -11.38 -15.40
N THR A 193 13.51 -10.48 -14.55
CA THR A 193 13.53 -10.65 -13.08
C THR A 193 12.15 -10.49 -12.44
N THR A 194 11.10 -10.25 -13.23
CA THR A 194 9.79 -9.86 -12.70
C THR A 194 8.71 -10.65 -13.40
N TYR A 195 7.86 -11.28 -12.60
CA TYR A 195 6.76 -12.11 -13.06
C TYR A 195 5.47 -11.67 -12.36
N SER A 196 4.33 -11.96 -12.98
CA SER A 196 3.03 -11.92 -12.30
C SER A 196 2.57 -13.35 -12.03
N ALA A 197 1.83 -13.58 -10.96
CA ALA A 197 1.31 -14.90 -10.61
C ALA A 197 0.00 -14.79 -9.84
N ARG A 198 -0.81 -15.84 -9.89
CA ARG A 198 -1.96 -16.02 -8.98
C ARG A 198 -1.50 -16.74 -7.71
N TRP A 199 -1.71 -16.11 -6.56
CA TRP A 199 -1.45 -16.69 -5.26
C TRP A 199 -2.74 -17.32 -4.70
N LYS A 200 -2.74 -18.65 -4.52
CA LYS A 200 -3.90 -19.44 -4.09
C LYS A 200 -4.48 -18.96 -2.76
N ASP A 201 -3.64 -18.96 -1.73
CA ASP A 201 -4.06 -18.63 -0.37
C ASP A 201 -4.34 -17.13 -0.20
N GLY A 202 -3.63 -16.28 -0.94
CA GLY A 202 -3.70 -14.83 -0.76
C GLY A 202 -3.12 -14.36 0.58
N PRO A 203 -3.03 -13.04 0.81
CA PRO A 203 -2.45 -12.47 2.01
C PRO A 203 -3.34 -12.67 3.23
N LEU A 204 -2.71 -12.77 4.40
CA LEU A 204 -3.41 -12.69 5.69
C LEU A 204 -4.02 -11.30 5.87
N THR A 205 -5.28 -11.25 6.27
CA THR A 205 -6.01 -10.02 6.59
C THR A 205 -6.71 -10.15 7.94
N TYR A 206 -6.70 -9.07 8.73
CA TYR A 206 -7.38 -9.05 10.01
C TYR A 206 -8.87 -8.74 9.82
N ASP A 207 -9.73 -9.69 10.18
CA ASP A 207 -11.18 -9.49 10.21
C ASP A 207 -11.57 -8.85 11.55
N HIS A 208 -11.78 -7.55 11.56
CA HIS A 208 -12.23 -6.81 12.74
C HIS A 208 -13.75 -6.75 12.90
N ALA A 209 -14.52 -7.20 11.89
CA ALA A 209 -15.96 -7.02 11.83
C ALA A 209 -16.74 -8.21 12.42
N TYR A 210 -16.26 -9.44 12.18
CA TYR A 210 -16.98 -10.65 12.58
C TYR A 210 -16.20 -11.52 13.56
N LYS A 211 -15.02 -12.01 13.16
CA LYS A 211 -14.30 -13.03 13.93
C LYS A 211 -13.18 -12.49 14.84
N ILE A 212 -12.73 -11.25 14.63
CA ILE A 212 -11.62 -10.63 15.39
C ILE A 212 -10.35 -11.50 15.30
N GLU A 213 -10.09 -12.05 14.11
CA GLU A 213 -8.97 -12.96 13.84
C GLU A 213 -8.39 -12.77 12.43
N TYR A 214 -7.22 -13.37 12.19
CA TYR A 214 -6.64 -13.40 10.85
C TYR A 214 -7.31 -14.46 10.00
N THR A 215 -7.74 -14.05 8.82
CA THR A 215 -8.29 -14.94 7.81
C THR A 215 -7.55 -14.74 6.49
N ARG A 216 -7.60 -15.75 5.64
CA ARG A 216 -7.17 -15.66 4.26
C ARG A 216 -8.40 -15.58 3.38
N ASN A 217 -8.54 -14.50 2.62
CA ASN A 217 -9.55 -14.43 1.58
C ASN A 217 -9.02 -15.17 0.34
N SER A 218 -9.50 -16.39 0.14
CA SER A 218 -9.04 -17.38 -0.86
C SER A 218 -9.38 -17.04 -2.32
N ALA A 219 -9.55 -15.76 -2.64
CA ALA A 219 -9.99 -15.29 -3.96
C ALA A 219 -8.90 -15.34 -5.06
N ASN A 220 -7.85 -16.19 -4.94
CA ASN A 220 -6.73 -16.29 -5.90
C ASN A 220 -6.14 -14.92 -6.27
N LYS A 221 -5.47 -14.27 -5.32
CA LYS A 221 -4.97 -12.90 -5.51
C LYS A 221 -3.83 -12.85 -6.52
N THR A 222 -3.91 -11.97 -7.51
CA THR A 222 -2.78 -11.71 -8.42
C THR A 222 -1.72 -10.84 -7.75
N VAL A 223 -0.46 -11.26 -7.85
CA VAL A 223 0.72 -10.63 -7.22
C VAL A 223 1.87 -10.48 -8.21
N ILE A 224 2.84 -9.64 -7.86
CA ILE A 224 4.12 -9.53 -8.55
C ILE A 224 5.18 -10.34 -7.81
N LEU A 225 5.92 -11.15 -8.55
CA LEU A 225 7.07 -11.91 -8.09
C LEU A 225 8.35 -11.25 -8.62
N LYS A 226 9.09 -10.59 -7.73
CA LYS A 226 10.39 -9.98 -8.07
C LYS A 226 11.54 -10.85 -7.61
N TYR A 227 12.27 -11.43 -8.55
CA TYR A 227 13.45 -12.26 -8.27
C TYR A 227 14.63 -11.40 -7.83
N LEU A 228 15.29 -11.85 -6.76
CA LEU A 228 16.50 -11.26 -6.21
C LEU A 228 17.72 -12.00 -6.76
N ILE A 229 18.64 -11.25 -7.37
CA ILE A 229 19.85 -11.81 -8.04
C ILE A 229 21.05 -11.86 -7.07
N LYS A 230 21.05 -11.05 -6.00
CA LYS A 230 22.18 -10.95 -5.06
C LYS A 230 22.05 -11.94 -3.91
N ASN A 231 23.19 -12.24 -3.27
CA ASN A 231 23.22 -12.89 -1.96
C ASN A 231 22.37 -12.12 -0.97
N ILE A 232 21.55 -12.85 -0.23
CA ILE A 232 20.55 -12.22 0.63
C ILE A 232 21.11 -12.03 2.02
N THR A 233 21.21 -10.78 2.41
CA THR A 233 21.46 -10.35 3.77
C THR A 233 20.23 -9.60 4.29
N ASN A 234 20.08 -9.50 5.61
CA ASN A 234 19.02 -8.70 6.20
C ASN A 234 19.12 -7.22 5.78
N GLU A 235 20.34 -6.70 5.63
CA GLU A 235 20.61 -5.35 5.12
C GLU A 235 20.04 -5.17 3.71
N PHE A 236 20.36 -6.08 2.79
CA PHE A 236 19.84 -6.03 1.42
C PHE A 236 18.30 -6.10 1.37
N LEU A 237 17.67 -6.92 2.21
CA LEU A 237 16.21 -7.00 2.28
C LEU A 237 15.60 -5.71 2.84
N ASN A 238 16.20 -5.13 3.88
CA ASN A 238 15.76 -3.84 4.44
C ASN A 238 15.87 -2.71 3.40
N GLU A 239 17.02 -2.59 2.73
CA GLU A 239 17.21 -1.63 1.63
C GLU A 239 16.16 -1.83 0.54
N THR A 240 15.82 -3.08 0.22
CA THR A 240 14.82 -3.40 -0.79
C THR A 240 13.42 -2.97 -0.35
N ILE A 241 13.04 -3.20 0.92
CA ILE A 241 11.77 -2.72 1.47
C ILE A 241 11.73 -1.18 1.46
N GLU A 242 12.79 -0.52 1.90
CA GLU A 242 12.88 0.94 1.91
C GLU A 242 12.78 1.54 0.51
N TYR A 243 13.43 0.90 -0.47
CA TYR A 243 13.32 1.27 -1.87
C TYR A 243 11.86 1.25 -2.35
N TYR A 244 11.10 0.19 -2.05
CA TYR A 244 9.69 0.09 -2.44
C TYR A 244 8.79 1.08 -1.68
N ASN A 245 9.04 1.27 -0.38
CA ASN A 245 8.30 2.22 0.44
C ASN A 245 8.49 3.67 -0.06
N LYS A 246 9.69 4.03 -0.54
CA LYS A 246 9.96 5.34 -1.15
C LYS A 246 9.06 5.64 -2.36
N PHE A 247 8.61 4.61 -3.06
CA PHE A 247 7.68 4.71 -4.19
C PHE A 247 6.23 4.37 -3.83
N GLN A 248 5.89 4.40 -2.53
CA GLN A 248 4.54 4.13 -2.03
C GLN A 248 4.04 2.69 -2.30
N ILE A 249 4.96 1.76 -2.55
CA ILE A 249 4.65 0.32 -2.63
C ILE A 249 4.78 -0.27 -1.24
N TYR A 250 3.79 0.02 -0.40
CA TYR A 250 3.79 -0.39 1.01
C TYR A 250 3.35 -1.85 1.21
N LYS A 251 2.61 -2.42 0.26
CA LYS A 251 2.05 -3.78 0.38
C LYS A 251 3.02 -4.81 -0.19
N ILE A 252 4.03 -5.13 0.63
CA ILE A 252 4.92 -6.28 0.44
C ILE A 252 4.32 -7.46 1.22
N TYR A 253 3.91 -8.52 0.52
CA TYR A 253 3.21 -9.64 1.15
C TYR A 253 4.15 -10.68 1.75
N GLY A 254 5.35 -10.83 1.20
CA GLY A 254 6.19 -11.90 1.68
C GLY A 254 7.43 -12.15 0.85
N ILE A 255 8.12 -13.20 1.26
CA ILE A 255 9.29 -13.75 0.59
C ILE A 255 8.97 -15.19 0.17
N SER A 256 9.44 -15.57 -1.00
CA SER A 256 9.44 -16.96 -1.47
C SER A 256 10.81 -17.33 -2.01
N GLN A 257 11.00 -18.59 -2.36
CA GLN A 257 12.20 -19.07 -3.03
C GLN A 257 11.82 -20.03 -4.15
N ASN A 258 12.37 -19.79 -5.34
CA ASN A 258 12.22 -20.72 -6.45
C ASN A 258 12.95 -22.04 -6.09
N PRO A 259 12.26 -23.20 -6.07
CA PRO A 259 12.85 -24.45 -5.61
C PRO A 259 13.96 -24.96 -6.55
N ILE A 260 13.93 -24.57 -7.83
CA ILE A 260 14.88 -24.99 -8.87
C ILE A 260 16.08 -24.05 -8.89
N MET A 261 15.85 -22.75 -9.11
CA MET A 261 16.94 -21.78 -9.27
C MET A 261 17.54 -21.34 -7.92
N LYS A 262 16.86 -21.62 -6.81
CA LYS A 262 17.21 -21.21 -5.44
C LYS A 262 17.28 -19.70 -5.22
N ASN A 263 16.95 -18.88 -6.22
CA ASN A 263 16.73 -17.44 -6.06
C ASN A 263 15.52 -17.16 -5.18
N TYR A 264 15.64 -16.16 -4.31
CA TYR A 264 14.50 -15.67 -3.56
C TYR A 264 13.71 -14.63 -4.36
N ILE A 265 12.47 -14.48 -3.93
CA ILE A 265 11.45 -13.70 -4.60
C ILE A 265 10.79 -12.82 -3.55
N ILE A 266 10.65 -11.53 -3.83
CA ILE A 266 9.78 -10.64 -3.08
C ILE A 266 8.41 -10.64 -3.74
N VAL A 267 7.37 -10.80 -2.92
CA VAL A 267 5.98 -10.84 -3.37
C VAL A 267 5.33 -9.50 -3.08
N LEU A 268 4.93 -8.79 -4.12
CA LEU A 268 4.43 -7.42 -4.06
C LEU A 268 2.96 -7.33 -4.52
N ASN A 269 2.24 -6.33 -4.02
CA ASN A 269 0.93 -5.98 -4.53
C ASN A 269 0.98 -5.52 -5.99
N LEU A 270 0.14 -6.14 -6.83
CA LEU A 270 0.07 -5.88 -8.27
C LEU A 270 -0.26 -4.42 -8.61
N ASP A 271 -1.30 -3.87 -7.97
CA ASP A 271 -1.83 -2.55 -8.29
C ASP A 271 -0.82 -1.46 -7.93
N GLN A 272 -0.30 -1.49 -6.70
CA GLN A 272 0.74 -0.56 -6.25
C GLN A 272 2.01 -0.66 -7.10
N TYR A 273 2.42 -1.88 -7.48
CA TYR A 273 3.58 -2.06 -8.35
C TYR A 273 3.39 -1.35 -9.70
N PHE A 274 2.21 -1.46 -10.32
CA PHE A 274 1.93 -0.85 -11.61
C PHE A 274 1.61 0.65 -11.59
N GLU A 275 1.56 1.28 -10.42
CA GLU A 275 1.62 2.74 -10.31
C GLU A 275 3.03 3.27 -10.63
N VAL A 276 4.07 2.45 -10.41
CA VAL A 276 5.47 2.87 -10.53
C VAL A 276 6.16 2.22 -11.73
N PHE A 277 5.79 0.96 -12.02
CA PHE A 277 6.44 0.13 -13.03
C PHE A 277 5.53 -0.15 -14.21
N CYS A 278 6.14 -0.27 -15.38
CA CYS A 278 5.44 -0.49 -16.64
C CYS A 278 4.84 -1.89 -16.73
N ARG A 279 3.53 -1.97 -17.01
CA ARG A 279 2.81 -3.25 -17.22
C ARG A 279 3.37 -4.12 -18.35
N LYS A 280 4.04 -3.52 -19.34
CA LYS A 280 4.55 -4.24 -20.52
C LYS A 280 5.95 -4.81 -20.34
N CYS A 281 6.81 -4.13 -19.60
CA CYS A 281 8.23 -4.50 -19.51
C CYS A 281 8.79 -4.49 -18.08
N GLY A 282 7.98 -4.16 -17.07
CA GLY A 282 8.37 -4.07 -15.66
C GLY A 282 9.47 -3.05 -15.33
N ASN A 283 9.89 -2.21 -16.29
CA ASN A 283 10.80 -1.09 -16.01
C ASN A 283 10.02 0.05 -15.37
N LYS A 284 10.68 0.83 -14.50
CA LYS A 284 10.10 2.03 -13.91
C LYS A 284 9.63 2.99 -15.02
N TYR A 285 8.47 3.62 -14.83
CA TYR A 285 8.03 4.68 -15.72
C TYR A 285 9.01 5.86 -15.68
N THR A 286 9.26 6.45 -16.84
CA THR A 286 10.08 7.66 -16.95
C THR A 286 9.30 8.87 -16.44
N ASN A 287 8.00 8.92 -16.75
CA ASN A 287 7.05 9.87 -16.16
C ASN A 287 5.93 9.08 -15.46
N LEU A 288 5.82 9.24 -14.14
CA LEU A 288 4.86 8.51 -13.30
C LEU A 288 3.42 8.99 -13.51
N TRP A 289 3.21 10.30 -13.70
CA TRP A 289 1.87 10.91 -13.83
C TRP A 289 1.11 10.34 -15.04
N ASN A 290 1.77 10.30 -16.19
CA ASN A 290 1.20 9.76 -17.42
C ASN A 290 1.53 8.27 -17.64
N LYS A 291 2.16 7.60 -16.66
CA LYS A 291 2.60 6.20 -16.78
C LYS A 291 3.35 5.93 -18.08
N TRP A 292 4.21 6.87 -18.48
CA TRP A 292 4.95 6.80 -19.74
C TRP A 292 6.26 6.03 -19.56
N CYS A 293 6.49 5.06 -20.43
CA CYS A 293 7.67 4.21 -20.40
C CYS A 293 8.53 4.43 -21.66
N LYS A 294 9.59 5.22 -21.52
CA LYS A 294 10.54 5.52 -22.60
C LYS A 294 11.12 4.27 -23.26
N VAL A 295 11.39 3.23 -22.47
CA VAL A 295 11.89 1.93 -22.99
C VAL A 295 10.85 1.25 -23.89
N CYS A 296 9.58 1.22 -23.46
CA CYS A 296 8.50 0.64 -24.28
C CYS A 296 8.27 1.44 -25.56
N GLN A 297 8.31 2.77 -25.47
CA GLN A 297 8.23 3.64 -26.63
C GLN A 297 9.37 3.32 -27.62
N LYS A 298 10.64 3.31 -27.16
CA LYS A 298 11.78 2.99 -28.04
C LYS A 298 11.62 1.63 -28.71
N ASN A 299 11.16 0.61 -27.97
CA ASN A 299 10.91 -0.72 -28.52
C ASN A 299 9.76 -0.74 -29.53
N TYR A 300 8.70 0.04 -29.31
CA TYR A 300 7.61 0.18 -30.27
C TYR A 300 8.10 0.84 -31.56
N LEU A 301 8.80 1.98 -31.44
CA LEU A 301 9.32 2.71 -32.60
C LEU A 301 10.22 1.83 -33.45
N ARG A 302 11.15 1.09 -32.82
CA ARG A 302 11.99 0.10 -33.52
C ARG A 302 11.19 -0.89 -34.39
N LYS A 303 10.06 -1.41 -33.88
CA LYS A 303 9.17 -2.33 -34.63
C LYS A 303 8.30 -1.63 -35.67
N TYR A 304 7.94 -0.38 -35.45
CA TYR A 304 7.15 0.40 -36.40
C TYR A 304 8.00 0.78 -37.63
N TYR A 305 9.28 1.12 -37.43
CA TYR A 305 10.20 1.53 -38.51
C TYR A 305 10.59 0.42 -39.47
N THR A 306 10.64 -0.83 -39.03
CA THR A 306 10.83 -1.94 -39.97
C THR A 306 9.76 -1.96 -41.08
N ASN A 307 8.64 -1.23 -40.91
CA ASN A 307 7.54 -1.17 -41.86
C ASN A 307 7.39 0.18 -42.61
N ARG A 308 8.12 1.24 -42.23
CA ARG A 308 8.06 2.57 -42.88
C ARG A 308 9.45 3.20 -43.01
N THR A 309 10.17 2.80 -44.05
CA THR A 309 11.46 3.38 -44.44
C THR A 309 11.28 4.43 -45.53
N SER A 310 12.15 5.44 -45.53
CA SER A 310 12.22 6.45 -46.61
C SER A 310 12.82 5.86 -47.90
N LYS A 311 13.35 4.63 -47.84
CA LYS A 311 14.24 4.02 -48.83
C LYS A 311 15.58 4.76 -49.01
N ASN A 312 15.88 5.71 -48.12
CA ASN A 312 17.17 6.38 -48.03
C ASN A 312 17.78 6.09 -46.65
N GLU A 313 18.85 5.31 -46.64
CA GLU A 313 19.54 4.89 -45.42
C GLU A 313 20.02 6.08 -44.56
N GLN A 314 20.45 7.17 -45.20
CA GLN A 314 20.92 8.36 -44.49
C GLN A 314 19.77 9.05 -43.75
N ILE A 315 18.62 9.20 -44.39
CA ILE A 315 17.41 9.79 -43.78
C ILE A 315 16.87 8.88 -42.68
N ASP A 316 16.84 7.57 -42.91
CA ASP A 316 16.39 6.60 -41.91
C ASP A 316 17.28 6.65 -40.66
N LYS A 317 18.61 6.80 -40.83
CA LYS A 317 19.55 7.02 -39.72
C LYS A 317 19.29 8.33 -38.98
N LEU A 318 19.05 9.43 -39.70
CA LEU A 318 18.71 10.72 -39.10
C LEU A 318 17.44 10.64 -38.25
N ILE A 319 16.39 9.98 -38.75
CA ILE A 319 15.14 9.77 -38.03
C ILE A 319 15.39 9.00 -36.72
N GLN A 320 16.14 7.91 -36.77
CA GLN A 320 16.48 7.13 -35.58
C GLN A 320 17.23 7.98 -34.54
N GLU A 321 18.21 8.76 -34.97
CA GLU A 321 18.96 9.64 -34.08
C GLU A 321 18.08 10.70 -33.42
N MET A 322 17.13 11.31 -34.15
CA MET A 322 16.20 12.29 -33.61
C MET A 322 15.25 11.67 -32.58
N GLN A 323 14.78 10.44 -32.82
CA GLN A 323 13.88 9.76 -31.89
C GLN A 323 14.55 9.29 -30.60
N ILE A 324 15.86 9.01 -30.64
CA ILE A 324 16.61 8.69 -29.42
C ILE A 324 16.60 9.88 -28.44
N LYS A 325 16.49 11.11 -28.96
CA LYS A 325 16.44 12.36 -28.19
C LYS A 325 15.09 12.62 -27.51
N ILE A 326 14.04 11.86 -27.82
CA ILE A 326 12.74 11.98 -27.13
C ILE A 326 12.94 11.76 -25.64
N ASN A 327 12.57 12.77 -24.85
CA ASN A 327 12.77 12.83 -23.41
C ASN A 327 11.47 13.02 -22.64
N ASP A 328 10.40 13.45 -23.32
CA ASP A 328 9.08 13.60 -22.73
C ASP A 328 7.98 12.86 -23.52
N TYR A 329 6.82 12.69 -22.88
CA TYR A 329 5.67 12.03 -23.47
C TYR A 329 4.96 12.91 -24.52
N ASP A 330 5.10 14.24 -24.44
CA ASP A 330 4.51 15.22 -25.36
C ASP A 330 5.41 15.61 -26.55
N ASP A 331 6.65 15.11 -26.55
CA ASP A 331 7.60 15.33 -27.65
C ASP A 331 7.02 14.83 -28.98
N ALA A 332 7.18 15.63 -30.04
CA ALA A 332 6.83 15.17 -31.38
C ALA A 332 7.65 13.94 -31.76
N LEU A 333 6.95 12.93 -32.29
CA LEU A 333 7.62 11.84 -32.95
C LEU A 333 8.11 12.31 -34.32
N PHE A 334 9.42 12.52 -34.44
CA PHE A 334 10.06 12.81 -35.73
C PHE A 334 9.98 11.59 -36.65
N GLU A 335 9.28 11.66 -37.77
CA GLU A 335 9.10 10.53 -38.70
C GLU A 335 9.27 10.89 -40.19
N TRP A 336 9.35 9.87 -41.04
CA TRP A 336 9.22 10.04 -42.49
C TRP A 336 7.75 10.14 -42.86
N ILE A 337 7.38 11.22 -43.55
CA ILE A 337 6.00 11.47 -43.99
C ILE A 337 5.97 11.41 -45.51
N PRO A 338 5.27 10.45 -46.13
CA PRO A 338 5.15 10.39 -47.58
C PRO A 338 4.43 11.62 -48.14
N TYR A 339 4.95 12.22 -49.22
CA TYR A 339 4.42 13.48 -49.77
C TYR A 339 2.91 13.47 -50.07
N PHE A 340 2.35 12.33 -50.53
CA PHE A 340 0.91 12.20 -50.85
C PHE A 340 -0.03 12.39 -49.64
N GLN A 341 0.53 12.43 -48.43
CA GLN A 341 -0.17 12.71 -47.18
C GLN A 341 -0.55 14.19 -47.03
N PHE A 342 0.04 15.08 -47.82
CA PHE A 342 -0.27 16.50 -47.81
C PHE A 342 -1.32 16.85 -48.86
N SER A 343 -2.21 17.76 -48.50
CA SER A 343 -3.27 18.31 -49.36
C SER A 343 -3.48 19.80 -49.06
N ASP A 344 -4.22 20.50 -49.91
CA ASP A 344 -4.48 21.94 -49.78
C ASP A 344 -3.20 22.76 -49.60
N ILE A 345 -2.14 22.42 -50.35
CA ILE A 345 -0.83 23.07 -50.23
C ILE A 345 -0.93 24.51 -50.76
N LYS A 346 -0.63 25.50 -49.91
CA LYS A 346 -0.67 26.93 -50.25
C LYS A 346 0.62 27.61 -49.85
N GLU A 347 1.20 28.40 -50.76
CA GLU A 347 2.40 29.18 -50.46
C GLU A 347 2.11 30.26 -49.43
N LEU A 348 2.98 30.36 -48.42
CA LEU A 348 2.91 31.41 -47.38
C LEU A 348 3.98 32.48 -47.64
N SER A 349 5.22 32.04 -47.83
CA SER A 349 6.37 32.90 -48.11
C SER A 349 7.57 32.06 -48.53
N ASN A 350 8.42 32.58 -49.44
CA ASN A 350 9.69 32.01 -49.91
C ASN A 350 9.98 30.56 -49.44
N LYS A 351 9.55 29.58 -50.24
CA LYS A 351 9.80 28.14 -50.03
C LYS A 351 9.15 27.58 -48.75
N THR A 352 8.14 28.25 -48.23
CA THR A 352 7.36 27.86 -47.04
C THR A 352 5.89 27.80 -47.42
N TYR A 353 5.25 26.67 -47.13
CA TYR A 353 3.88 26.39 -47.53
C TYR A 353 3.07 25.94 -46.32
N SER A 354 1.78 26.19 -46.31
CA SER A 354 0.81 25.53 -45.43
C SER A 354 0.22 24.32 -46.13
N ALA A 355 -0.10 23.27 -45.40
CA ALA A 355 -0.78 22.10 -45.93
C ALA A 355 -1.65 21.43 -44.86
N LYS A 356 -2.59 20.60 -45.29
CA LYS A 356 -3.29 19.64 -44.43
C LYS A 356 -2.59 18.28 -44.51
N TRP A 357 -2.17 17.77 -43.37
CA TRP A 357 -1.64 16.42 -43.20
C TRP A 357 -2.79 15.45 -42.90
N LYS A 358 -3.12 14.57 -43.87
CA LYS A 358 -4.27 13.64 -43.79
C LYS A 358 -4.18 12.68 -42.61
N ASP A 359 -3.02 12.08 -42.43
CA ASP A 359 -2.75 11.13 -41.35
C ASP A 359 -2.57 11.82 -39.99
N GLY A 360 -2.12 13.08 -39.95
CA GLY A 360 -1.79 13.78 -38.71
C GLY A 360 -0.63 13.14 -37.91
N PRO A 361 -0.17 13.80 -36.82
CA PRO A 361 0.94 13.30 -36.01
C PRO A 361 0.60 12.01 -35.29
N LEU A 362 1.62 11.15 -35.15
CA LEU A 362 1.49 9.91 -34.40
C LEU A 362 1.54 10.21 -32.89
N LEU A 363 0.41 10.08 -32.22
CA LEU A 363 0.27 10.34 -30.78
C LEU A 363 0.36 9.05 -29.98
N CYS A 364 1.07 9.11 -28.85
CA CYS A 364 1.16 7.97 -27.93
C CYS A 364 -0.08 7.95 -27.02
N ASN A 365 -0.94 6.94 -27.17
CA ASN A 365 -1.91 6.60 -26.13
C ASN A 365 -1.18 5.89 -24.99
N TYR A 366 -0.87 6.63 -23.94
CA TYR A 366 -0.04 6.19 -22.83
C TYR A 366 -0.68 5.07 -21.99
N TYR A 367 -2.01 5.09 -21.78
CA TYR A 367 -2.72 4.01 -21.09
C TYR A 367 -2.61 2.67 -21.81
N LYS A 368 -2.63 2.69 -23.15
CA LYS A 368 -2.50 1.49 -23.97
C LYS A 368 -1.05 1.26 -24.42
N ASN A 369 -0.14 2.21 -24.19
CA ASN A 369 1.18 2.30 -24.83
C ASN A 369 1.10 1.92 -26.31
N GLN A 370 0.11 2.49 -27.00
CA GLN A 370 -0.19 2.28 -28.41
C GLN A 370 -0.11 3.61 -29.10
N TYR A 371 0.41 3.63 -30.30
CA TYR A 371 0.38 4.85 -31.09
C TYR A 371 -0.87 4.88 -31.94
N LYS A 372 -1.53 6.03 -31.95
CA LYS A 372 -2.67 6.28 -32.80
C LYS A 372 -2.45 7.61 -33.51
N ARG A 373 -2.84 7.63 -34.77
CA ARG A 373 -3.03 8.87 -35.50
C ARG A 373 -4.40 9.41 -35.16
N ASN A 374 -4.50 10.69 -34.85
CA ASN A 374 -5.81 11.34 -34.82
C ASN A 374 -6.22 11.53 -36.29
N SER A 375 -7.38 11.02 -36.69
CA SER A 375 -7.85 11.06 -38.09
C SER A 375 -8.39 12.43 -38.52
N GLU A 376 -8.21 13.44 -37.69
CA GLU A 376 -8.50 14.82 -38.03
C GLU A 376 -7.28 15.39 -38.76
N SER A 377 -7.48 15.88 -39.98
CA SER A 377 -6.40 16.46 -40.78
C SER A 377 -5.74 17.60 -40.01
N GLU A 378 -4.45 17.49 -39.72
CA GLU A 378 -3.69 18.49 -38.98
C GLU A 378 -3.19 19.57 -39.95
N ALA A 379 -3.33 20.85 -39.60
CA ALA A 379 -2.68 21.93 -40.34
C ALA A 379 -1.18 21.94 -39.99
N VAL A 380 -0.33 21.95 -41.01
CA VAL A 380 1.13 21.92 -40.85
C VAL A 380 1.80 22.91 -41.77
N ILE A 381 3.02 23.31 -41.42
CA ILE A 381 3.91 24.10 -42.26
C ILE A 381 4.97 23.19 -42.89
N LEU A 382 5.14 23.34 -44.20
CA LEU A 382 6.12 22.66 -45.04
C LEU A 382 7.23 23.64 -45.42
N LYS A 383 8.46 23.40 -44.94
CA LYS A 383 9.64 24.18 -45.32
C LYS A 383 10.50 23.41 -46.30
N TYR A 384 10.58 23.90 -47.54
CA TYR A 384 11.38 23.29 -48.60
C TYR A 384 12.87 23.64 -48.44
N LEU A 385 13.71 22.62 -48.56
CA LEU A 385 15.17 22.73 -48.65
C LEU A 385 15.55 22.63 -50.14
N VAL A 386 15.65 23.78 -50.82
CA VAL A 386 15.87 23.78 -52.27
C VAL A 386 17.27 23.30 -52.66
N ASN A 387 17.34 22.50 -53.73
CA ASN A 387 18.54 21.82 -54.22
C ASN A 387 19.14 20.85 -53.19
N SER A 388 18.29 20.23 -52.35
CA SER A 388 18.74 19.35 -51.26
C SER A 388 18.94 17.89 -51.67
N GLN A 389 18.99 17.60 -52.97
CA GLN A 389 19.17 16.24 -53.52
C GLN A 389 20.44 15.55 -52.98
N ASN A 390 21.49 16.33 -52.71
CA ASN A 390 22.78 15.87 -52.17
C ASN A 390 23.05 16.38 -50.74
N ILE A 391 22.00 16.77 -50.00
CA ILE A 391 22.19 17.32 -48.65
C ILE A 391 22.76 16.25 -47.72
N THR A 392 23.73 16.63 -46.88
CA THR A 392 24.31 15.72 -45.89
C THR A 392 23.41 15.66 -44.64
N ASN A 393 23.51 14.56 -43.90
CA ASN A 393 22.84 14.41 -42.61
C ASN A 393 23.23 15.52 -41.60
N GLU A 394 24.46 16.04 -41.66
CA GLU A 394 24.91 17.12 -40.77
C GLU A 394 24.19 18.43 -41.08
N SER A 395 24.08 18.82 -42.35
CA SER A 395 23.36 20.04 -42.74
C SER A 395 21.86 19.95 -42.43
N LEU A 396 21.24 18.76 -42.58
CA LEU A 396 19.87 18.53 -42.15
C LEU A 396 19.71 18.68 -40.63
N LYS A 397 20.65 18.14 -39.83
CA LYS A 397 20.62 18.27 -38.37
C LYS A 397 20.75 19.72 -37.93
N GLU A 398 21.67 20.47 -38.51
CA GLU A 398 21.85 21.90 -38.22
C GLU A 398 20.57 22.68 -38.53
N THR A 399 19.96 22.39 -39.68
CA THR A 399 18.69 23.00 -40.05
C THR A 399 17.57 22.67 -39.06
N ILE A 400 17.42 21.39 -38.69
CA ILE A 400 16.44 20.96 -37.68
C ILE A 400 16.72 21.62 -36.32
N ALA A 401 18.00 21.73 -35.93
CA ALA A 401 18.40 22.35 -34.68
C ALA A 401 18.09 23.86 -34.65
N TYR A 402 18.19 24.55 -35.78
CA TYR A 402 17.79 25.95 -35.92
C TYR A 402 16.29 26.15 -35.61
N TYR A 403 15.45 25.19 -35.97
CA TYR A 403 14.00 25.22 -35.72
C TYR A 403 13.58 24.53 -34.41
N ASN A 404 14.50 24.21 -33.50
CA ASN A 404 14.22 23.42 -32.28
C ASN A 404 13.19 24.03 -31.31
N LYS A 405 12.86 25.32 -31.46
CA LYS A 405 11.82 26.02 -30.69
C LYS A 405 10.41 25.69 -31.17
N VAL A 406 10.27 25.10 -32.36
CA VAL A 406 8.99 24.71 -32.95
C VAL A 406 8.91 23.18 -32.95
N LYS A 407 7.69 22.65 -32.80
CA LYS A 407 7.45 21.21 -32.83
C LYS A 407 7.63 20.69 -34.26
N ILE A 408 8.71 19.94 -34.49
CA ILE A 408 9.03 19.34 -35.79
C ILE A 408 8.48 17.91 -35.83
N TYR A 409 7.60 17.63 -36.79
CA TYR A 409 6.97 16.33 -36.96
C TYR A 409 7.79 15.37 -37.82
N GLY A 410 8.63 15.88 -38.73
CA GLY A 410 9.39 14.98 -39.58
C GLY A 410 9.96 15.59 -40.85
N ILE A 411 10.31 14.70 -41.78
CA ILE A 411 10.82 15.02 -43.11
C ILE A 411 9.96 14.30 -44.17
N SER A 412 9.76 14.97 -45.30
CA SER A 412 9.23 14.41 -46.55
C SER A 412 10.20 14.72 -47.69
N GLN A 413 9.96 14.15 -48.86
CA GLN A 413 10.62 14.55 -50.11
C GLN A 413 9.57 14.82 -51.18
N ASP A 414 9.72 15.93 -51.89
CA ASP A 414 8.89 16.25 -53.05
C ASP A 414 9.19 15.24 -54.19
N PRO A 415 8.18 14.52 -54.71
CA PRO A 415 8.40 13.52 -55.74
C PRO A 415 8.86 14.13 -57.07
N ASN A 416 8.57 15.41 -57.34
CA ASN A 416 8.90 16.10 -58.58
C ASN A 416 10.27 16.76 -58.49
N THR A 417 10.52 17.60 -57.48
CA THR A 417 11.78 18.35 -57.36
C THR A 417 12.89 17.55 -56.69
N LYS A 418 12.54 16.46 -55.99
CA LYS A 418 13.42 15.67 -55.12
C LYS A 418 13.98 16.44 -53.93
N ASP A 419 13.48 17.65 -53.67
CA ASP A 419 13.84 18.42 -52.50
C ASP A 419 13.23 17.84 -51.23
N TYR A 420 14.01 17.82 -50.16
CA TYR A 420 13.53 17.52 -48.83
C TYR A 420 12.71 18.66 -48.25
N ILE A 421 11.72 18.29 -47.46
CA ILE A 421 10.76 19.18 -46.83
C ILE A 421 10.78 18.87 -45.34
N ILE A 422 10.98 19.89 -44.49
CA ILE A 422 10.81 19.77 -43.04
C ILE A 422 9.37 20.14 -42.69
N ILE A 423 8.74 19.33 -41.84
CA ILE A 423 7.35 19.50 -41.41
C ILE A 423 7.32 19.91 -39.95
N PHE A 424 6.66 21.03 -39.65
CA PHE A 424 6.44 21.50 -38.29
C PHE A 424 5.00 22.00 -38.11
N ASN A 425 4.59 22.17 -36.85
CA ASN A 425 3.30 22.76 -36.47
C ASN A 425 3.10 24.11 -37.15
#